data_AF-A0AAI9RNA7-F1
#
_entry.id   AF-A0AAI9RNA7-F1
#
_cell.length_a   1.000
_cell.length_b   1.000
_cell.length_c   1.000
_cell.angle_alpha   90.00
_cell.angle_beta   90.00
_cell.angle_gamma   90.00
#
_symmetry.space_group_name_H-M   'P 1'
#
loop_
_entity.id
_entity.type
_entity.pdbx_description
1 polymer ?
#
loop_
_entity_poly.entity_id
_entity_poly.type
_entity_poly.pdbx_seq_one_letter_code
_entity_poly.pdbx_strand_id
1 'polypeptide(L)'
;MVSVFLISMLFTGGVGNVFAQETSTTVQQAQQQKQDTKYSKKVMEAVRVGLGEDAKSTQLDSVINKMPKVKVMDYYVASFGKKLKGNEVRRAVDEVFSVDLNLVSKKDYGSKLSIYSDEIMKSLRVSLKEGAESTAKDAKIMKMKKNEVMDRYIKEHDYALTGATNRTLINEIYGVNLEGISGLEYLQIAIYSKGQWIIKSDQDLFMLTSSLDDVDVSISTTPYFKKVTGSDQLPPSLKSQFLAMGFTYVEETNLLYYKDPAGHSVPDQFKGQVIGLLAKTVVTQYQK
;
A
#
# COMPACT_ATOMS: atom_id res chain seq x y z
N MET A 1 -3.97 37.80 55.87
CA MET A 1 -3.19 39.02 56.16
C MET A 1 -2.07 38.64 57.11
N VAL A 2 -0.83 38.98 56.74
CA VAL A 2 0.38 39.16 57.61
C VAL A 2 0.89 37.86 58.29
N SER A 3 1.81 37.07 57.69
CA SER A 3 3.29 37.20 57.72
C SER A 3 3.91 37.54 59.09
N VAL A 4 4.85 36.73 59.58
CA VAL A 4 6.27 37.10 59.76
C VAL A 4 7.06 35.85 60.18
N PHE A 5 8.11 35.57 59.39
CA PHE A 5 9.26 34.73 59.73
C PHE A 5 10.33 35.60 60.38
N LEU A 6 11.02 35.06 61.38
CA LEU A 6 12.35 35.51 61.80
C LEU A 6 13.02 34.30 62.47
N ILE A 7 14.22 33.94 62.02
CA ILE A 7 15.40 33.68 62.85
C ILE A 7 16.65 33.63 61.98
N SER A 8 17.68 34.17 62.60
CA SER A 8 19.02 34.62 62.24
C SER A 8 20.14 33.56 62.34
N MET A 9 21.24 33.83 61.61
CA MET A 9 22.69 33.65 61.92
C MET A 9 23.26 32.22 62.04
N LEU A 10 24.16 31.81 61.12
CA LEU A 10 25.65 31.96 61.08
C LEU A 10 26.40 31.02 62.03
N PHE A 11 27.35 30.20 61.51
CA PHE A 11 28.79 30.23 61.84
C PHE A 11 29.60 29.12 61.09
N THR A 12 30.60 29.59 60.32
CA THR A 12 31.98 29.07 60.11
C THR A 12 32.32 27.62 59.73
N GLY A 13 32.97 27.48 58.56
CA GLY A 13 34.41 27.18 58.48
C GLY A 13 34.88 25.72 58.25
N GLY A 14 35.64 25.50 57.15
CA GLY A 14 36.85 24.67 57.21
C GLY A 14 36.95 23.38 56.37
N VAL A 15 37.42 23.53 55.12
CA VAL A 15 38.34 22.70 54.29
C VAL A 15 38.33 21.14 54.40
N GLY A 16 38.13 20.47 53.26
CA GLY A 16 38.59 19.10 53.02
C GLY A 16 37.94 18.43 51.79
N ASN A 17 38.73 18.24 50.73
CA ASN A 17 38.36 17.73 49.40
C ASN A 17 37.62 16.37 49.38
N VAL A 18 36.90 16.12 48.26
CA VAL A 18 37.04 14.97 47.32
C VAL A 18 35.67 14.61 46.68
N PHE A 19 35.53 14.90 45.38
CA PHE A 19 34.69 14.26 44.32
C PHE A 19 33.17 14.07 44.59
N ALA A 20 32.23 14.39 43.71
CA ALA A 20 32.22 14.56 42.27
C ALA A 20 31.11 15.55 41.89
N GLN A 21 31.41 16.48 40.98
CA GLN A 21 30.44 17.43 40.47
C GLN A 21 29.67 16.77 39.33
N GLU A 22 28.38 16.64 39.56
CA GLU A 22 27.36 16.31 38.56
C GLU A 22 27.46 17.25 37.36
N THR A 23 27.99 16.76 36.24
CA THR A 23 27.68 17.33 34.91
C THR A 23 26.33 16.79 34.45
N SER A 24 25.28 17.31 35.08
CA SER A 24 23.88 17.09 34.72
C SER A 24 23.41 18.15 33.73
N THR A 25 24.05 18.30 32.57
CA THR A 25 23.54 19.16 31.48
C THR A 25 24.27 18.85 30.17
N THR A 26 23.87 17.79 29.46
CA THR A 26 24.01 17.69 27.99
C THR A 26 23.29 16.49 27.34
N VAL A 27 22.59 15.64 28.10
CA VAL A 27 21.86 14.48 27.52
C VAL A 27 20.41 14.82 27.11
N GLN A 28 19.94 16.06 27.32
CA GLN A 28 18.54 16.45 27.10
C GLN A 28 18.21 17.10 25.75
N GLN A 29 19.03 16.92 24.69
CA GLN A 29 18.67 17.40 23.35
C GLN A 29 18.84 16.37 22.21
N ALA A 30 18.96 15.08 22.53
CA ALA A 30 18.94 14.01 21.52
C ALA A 30 17.79 13.01 21.76
N GLN A 31 16.60 13.51 22.10
CA GLN A 31 15.35 12.79 21.89
C GLN A 31 14.50 13.61 20.93
N GLN A 32 15.00 13.71 19.70
CA GLN A 32 14.16 14.01 18.55
C GLN A 32 13.09 12.91 18.55
N GLN A 33 11.84 13.28 18.83
CA GLN A 33 10.69 12.40 18.73
C GLN A 33 10.83 11.63 17.42
N LYS A 34 11.05 10.32 17.51
CA LYS A 34 11.12 9.44 16.36
C LYS A 34 9.71 9.42 15.79
N GLN A 35 9.43 10.36 14.91
CA GLN A 35 8.18 10.42 14.20
C GLN A 35 8.15 9.16 13.34
N ASP A 36 7.30 8.20 13.69
CA ASP A 36 7.13 6.99 12.91
C ASP A 36 6.61 7.41 11.52
N THR A 37 7.51 7.43 10.54
CA THR A 37 7.17 7.75 9.16
C THR A 37 6.40 6.59 8.55
N LYS A 38 5.45 6.91 7.66
CA LYS A 38 4.64 5.90 6.97
C LYS A 38 5.48 4.92 6.14
N TYR A 39 6.61 5.39 5.62
CA TYR A 39 7.50 4.64 4.75
C TYR A 39 8.85 4.37 5.40
N SER A 40 9.61 3.43 4.81
CA SER A 40 10.97 3.10 5.23
C SER A 40 11.90 4.31 5.10
N LYS A 41 13.00 4.32 5.88
CA LYS A 41 14.02 5.37 5.81
C LYS A 41 14.53 5.60 4.38
N LYS A 42 14.73 4.55 3.60
CA LYS A 42 15.21 4.63 2.22
C LYS A 42 14.22 5.35 1.30
N VAL A 43 12.93 5.01 1.41
CA VAL A 43 11.86 5.68 0.65
C VAL A 43 11.78 7.14 1.04
N MET A 44 11.79 7.44 2.35
CA MET A 44 11.74 8.82 2.85
C MET A 44 12.92 9.65 2.32
N GLU A 45 14.15 9.14 2.42
CA GLU A 45 15.36 9.80 1.90
C GLU A 45 15.26 10.11 0.41
N ALA A 46 14.84 9.14 -0.40
CA ALA A 46 14.68 9.32 -1.85
C ALA A 46 13.62 10.36 -2.21
N VAL A 47 12.49 10.35 -1.51
CA VAL A 47 11.39 11.29 -1.77
C VAL A 47 11.76 12.71 -1.36
N ARG A 48 12.46 12.89 -0.24
CA ARG A 48 12.98 14.21 0.18
C ARG A 48 13.90 14.80 -0.89
N VAL A 49 14.86 14.02 -1.38
CA VAL A 49 15.76 14.45 -2.46
C VAL A 49 14.97 14.78 -3.74
N GLY A 50 13.98 13.95 -4.10
CA GLY A 50 13.10 14.21 -5.24
C GLY A 50 12.27 15.49 -5.11
N LEU A 51 12.01 15.95 -3.88
CA LEU A 51 11.32 17.21 -3.57
C LEU A 51 12.28 18.41 -3.43
N GLY A 52 13.59 18.22 -3.63
CA GLY A 52 14.60 19.28 -3.52
C GLY A 52 15.15 19.51 -2.12
N GLU A 53 14.93 18.59 -1.19
CA GLU A 53 15.44 18.65 0.19
C GLU A 53 16.68 17.76 0.40
N ASP A 54 17.41 18.01 1.49
CA ASP A 54 18.44 17.09 1.95
C ASP A 54 17.83 15.74 2.37
N ALA A 55 18.50 14.63 2.05
CA ALA A 55 18.01 13.28 2.34
C ALA A 55 17.69 13.07 3.84
N LYS A 56 18.42 13.74 4.74
CA LYS A 56 18.26 13.65 6.19
C LYS A 56 17.31 14.70 6.77
N SER A 57 16.86 15.66 5.96
CA SER A 57 15.87 16.67 6.37
C SER A 57 14.54 16.00 6.72
N THR A 58 13.96 16.32 7.88
CA THR A 58 12.62 15.81 8.27
C THR A 58 11.51 16.84 7.99
N GLN A 59 11.84 17.98 7.37
CA GLN A 59 10.91 19.10 7.19
C GLN A 59 9.68 18.72 6.37
N LEU A 60 9.84 17.85 5.38
CA LEU A 60 8.74 17.41 4.50
C LEU A 60 8.08 16.10 4.93
N ASP A 61 8.44 15.51 6.07
CA ASP A 61 7.94 14.17 6.45
C ASP A 61 6.41 14.14 6.60
N SER A 62 5.82 15.20 7.17
CA SER A 62 4.36 15.32 7.26
C SER A 62 3.68 15.42 5.89
N VAL A 63 4.33 16.10 4.94
CA VAL A 63 3.85 16.25 3.56
C VAL A 63 3.93 14.90 2.83
N ILE A 64 5.06 14.20 2.96
CA ILE A 64 5.28 12.88 2.35
C ILE A 64 4.29 11.85 2.90
N ASN A 65 4.03 11.84 4.20
CA ASN A 65 3.07 10.90 4.81
C ASN A 65 1.63 11.09 4.30
N LYS A 66 1.26 12.32 3.90
CA LYS A 66 -0.06 12.65 3.32
C LYS A 66 -0.10 12.53 1.79
N MET A 67 1.05 12.34 1.15
CA MET A 67 1.14 12.22 -0.30
C MET A 67 0.52 10.90 -0.77
N PRO A 68 -0.22 10.89 -1.90
CA PRO A 68 -0.68 9.65 -2.51
C PRO A 68 0.48 8.70 -2.76
N LYS A 69 0.32 7.42 -2.40
CA LYS A 69 1.34 6.37 -2.60
C LYS A 69 1.90 6.33 -4.02
N VAL A 70 1.07 6.56 -5.04
CA VAL A 70 1.55 6.61 -6.44
C VAL A 70 2.58 7.72 -6.67
N LYS A 71 2.42 8.90 -6.07
CA LYS A 71 3.42 9.98 -6.16
C LYS A 71 4.68 9.66 -5.38
N VAL A 72 4.55 9.05 -4.20
CA VAL A 72 5.69 8.58 -3.41
C VAL A 72 6.50 7.54 -4.19
N MET A 73 5.81 6.59 -4.83
CA MET A 73 6.43 5.61 -5.72
C MET A 73 7.15 6.28 -6.90
N ASP A 74 6.53 7.27 -7.54
CA ASP A 74 7.15 7.97 -8.67
C ASP A 74 8.46 8.67 -8.28
N TYR A 75 8.51 9.35 -7.13
CA TYR A 75 9.75 9.90 -6.58
C TYR A 75 10.77 8.80 -6.25
N TYR A 76 10.32 7.71 -5.61
CA TYR A 76 11.23 6.65 -5.22
C TYR A 76 11.84 5.93 -6.43
N VAL A 77 11.03 5.66 -7.45
CA VAL A 77 11.47 5.07 -8.72
C VAL A 77 12.46 5.98 -9.43
N ALA A 78 12.21 7.29 -9.48
CA ALA A 78 13.13 8.26 -10.09
C ALA A 78 14.52 8.26 -9.42
N SER A 79 14.61 7.88 -8.13
CA SER A 79 15.88 7.80 -7.41
C SER A 79 16.80 6.67 -7.88
N PHE A 80 16.29 5.67 -8.62
CA PHE A 80 17.12 4.59 -9.18
C PHE A 80 17.87 5.00 -10.46
N GLY A 81 17.61 6.19 -10.98
CA GLY A 81 18.27 6.75 -12.15
C GLY A 81 17.46 6.58 -13.44
N LYS A 82 18.12 6.81 -14.59
CA LYS A 82 17.45 6.93 -15.90
C LYS A 82 17.03 5.60 -16.53
N LYS A 83 17.64 4.48 -16.14
CA LYS A 83 17.39 3.15 -16.70
C LYS A 83 16.78 2.26 -15.64
N LEU A 84 15.46 2.29 -15.55
CA LEU A 84 14.71 1.57 -14.54
C LEU A 84 14.51 0.10 -14.94
N LYS A 85 14.95 -0.83 -14.10
CA LYS A 85 14.78 -2.28 -14.33
C LYS A 85 13.54 -2.81 -13.63
N GLY A 86 12.98 -3.91 -14.14
CA GLY A 86 11.76 -4.48 -13.56
C GLY A 86 11.91 -4.94 -12.10
N ASN A 87 13.09 -5.39 -11.66
CA ASN A 87 13.33 -5.71 -10.25
C ASN A 87 13.26 -4.47 -9.35
N GLU A 88 13.63 -3.29 -9.86
CA GLU A 88 13.56 -2.03 -9.13
C GLU A 88 12.13 -1.50 -9.06
N VAL A 89 11.36 -1.68 -10.14
CA VAL A 89 9.91 -1.43 -10.14
C VAL A 89 9.23 -2.29 -9.07
N ARG A 90 9.48 -3.60 -9.08
CA ARG A 90 8.90 -4.54 -8.10
C ARG A 90 9.28 -4.18 -6.67
N ARG A 91 10.53 -3.78 -6.43
CA ARG A 91 10.99 -3.29 -5.12
C ARG A 91 10.25 -2.02 -4.70
N ALA A 92 10.05 -1.06 -5.60
CA ALA A 92 9.32 0.17 -5.27
C ALA A 92 7.87 -0.11 -4.88
N VAL A 93 7.21 -1.06 -5.55
CA VAL A 93 5.86 -1.49 -5.21
C VAL A 93 5.82 -2.13 -3.82
N ASP A 94 6.74 -3.04 -3.52
CA ASP A 94 6.82 -3.65 -2.19
C ASP A 94 7.07 -2.61 -1.09
N GLU A 95 8.05 -1.72 -1.27
CA GLU A 95 8.40 -0.75 -0.23
C GLU A 95 7.36 0.37 -0.01
N VAL A 96 6.57 0.72 -1.03
CA VAL A 96 5.57 1.81 -0.95
C VAL A 96 4.16 1.28 -0.69
N PHE A 97 3.80 0.14 -1.29
CA PHE A 97 2.47 -0.44 -1.21
C PHE A 97 2.40 -1.69 -0.32
N SER A 98 3.54 -2.27 0.08
CA SER A 98 3.60 -3.56 0.78
C SER A 98 3.00 -4.71 -0.02
N VAL A 99 3.11 -4.62 -1.35
CA VAL A 99 2.64 -5.65 -2.29
C VAL A 99 3.84 -6.33 -2.96
N ASP A 100 4.01 -7.62 -2.70
CA ASP A 100 5.08 -8.42 -3.28
C ASP A 100 4.67 -9.00 -4.65
N LEU A 101 5.08 -8.30 -5.71
CA LEU A 101 4.88 -8.75 -7.09
C LEU A 101 5.69 -10.02 -7.43
N ASN A 102 6.79 -10.29 -6.74
CA ASN A 102 7.53 -11.54 -6.95
C ASN A 102 6.74 -12.73 -6.42
N LEU A 103 6.06 -12.58 -5.27
CA LEU A 103 5.14 -13.60 -4.77
C LEU A 103 4.01 -13.87 -5.78
N VAL A 104 3.38 -12.82 -6.30
CA VAL A 104 2.33 -12.93 -7.32
C VAL A 104 2.85 -13.69 -8.55
N SER A 105 4.02 -13.33 -9.08
CA SER A 105 4.62 -14.03 -10.22
C SER A 105 5.01 -15.47 -9.92
N LYS A 106 5.55 -15.75 -8.73
CA LYS A 106 6.04 -17.08 -8.35
C LYS A 106 4.89 -18.07 -8.24
N LYS A 107 3.80 -17.64 -7.61
CA LYS A 107 2.60 -18.43 -7.35
C LYS A 107 1.58 -18.39 -8.48
N ASP A 108 1.82 -17.57 -9.50
CA ASP A 108 0.91 -17.36 -10.63
C ASP A 108 -0.47 -16.83 -10.19
N TYR A 109 -0.48 -15.93 -9.19
CA TYR A 109 -1.69 -15.29 -8.69
C TYR A 109 -2.13 -14.11 -9.56
N GLY A 110 -3.34 -13.62 -9.30
CA GLY A 110 -3.96 -12.49 -10.00
C GLY A 110 -4.58 -12.89 -11.34
N SER A 111 -4.81 -11.91 -12.22
CA SER A 111 -5.61 -12.11 -13.42
C SER A 111 -5.11 -13.28 -14.27
N LYS A 112 -6.02 -14.23 -14.54
CA LYS A 112 -5.82 -15.31 -15.52
C LYS A 112 -6.20 -14.80 -16.89
N LEU A 113 -5.19 -14.39 -17.66
CA LEU A 113 -5.39 -13.84 -18.99
C LEU A 113 -5.24 -14.95 -20.03
N SER A 114 -6.15 -14.97 -21.02
CA SER A 114 -5.98 -15.80 -22.22
C SER A 114 -4.84 -15.27 -23.10
N ILE A 115 -4.66 -13.95 -23.11
CA ILE A 115 -3.59 -13.22 -23.79
C ILE A 115 -3.35 -11.87 -23.10
N TYR A 116 -2.13 -11.36 -23.14
CA TYR A 116 -1.86 -9.98 -22.70
C TYR A 116 -2.45 -8.96 -23.68
N SER A 117 -2.45 -7.67 -23.31
CA SER A 117 -2.81 -6.58 -24.22
C SER A 117 -1.98 -6.61 -25.50
N ASP A 118 -2.56 -6.13 -26.60
CA ASP A 118 -1.87 -6.10 -27.91
C ASP A 118 -0.53 -5.39 -27.85
N GLU A 119 -0.43 -4.31 -27.07
CA GLU A 119 0.81 -3.55 -26.86
C GLU A 119 1.91 -4.42 -26.23
N ILE A 120 1.57 -5.12 -25.13
CA ILE A 120 2.50 -6.04 -24.46
C ILE A 120 2.89 -7.18 -25.40
N MET A 121 1.92 -7.79 -26.08
CA MET A 121 2.19 -8.91 -27.00
C MET A 121 3.12 -8.50 -28.13
N LYS A 122 2.88 -7.36 -28.78
CA LYS A 122 3.73 -6.83 -29.85
C LYS A 122 5.16 -6.58 -29.37
N SER A 123 5.33 -5.93 -28.22
CA SER A 123 6.66 -5.70 -27.62
C SER A 123 7.39 -7.01 -27.33
N LEU A 124 6.70 -8.01 -26.75
CA LEU A 124 7.32 -9.28 -26.39
C LEU A 124 7.68 -10.14 -27.60
N ARG A 125 6.89 -10.09 -28.69
CA ARG A 125 7.24 -10.73 -29.97
C ARG A 125 8.54 -10.17 -30.52
N VAL A 126 8.70 -8.84 -30.54
CA VAL A 126 9.94 -8.18 -30.94
C VAL A 126 11.11 -8.59 -30.05
N SER A 127 10.91 -8.63 -28.72
CA SER A 127 11.93 -9.08 -27.76
C SER A 127 12.41 -10.54 -27.99
N LEU A 128 11.58 -11.34 -28.66
CA LEU A 128 11.85 -12.73 -29.05
C LEU A 128 12.35 -12.89 -30.49
N LYS A 129 12.73 -11.78 -31.13
CA LYS A 129 13.19 -11.69 -32.52
C LYS A 129 12.14 -12.16 -33.54
N GLU A 130 10.88 -11.86 -33.26
CA GLU A 130 9.75 -12.04 -34.19
C GLU A 130 9.26 -10.67 -34.69
N GLY A 131 8.52 -10.66 -35.79
CA GLY A 131 7.76 -9.45 -36.18
C GLY A 131 6.67 -9.14 -35.15
N ALA A 132 6.36 -7.85 -34.94
CA ALA A 132 5.36 -7.42 -33.96
C ALA A 132 3.96 -8.07 -34.16
N GLU A 133 3.59 -8.34 -35.41
CA GLU A 133 2.32 -8.98 -35.76
C GLU A 133 2.40 -10.53 -35.83
N SER A 134 3.57 -11.12 -35.59
CA SER A 134 3.76 -12.58 -35.62
C SER A 134 3.23 -13.24 -34.35
N THR A 135 2.24 -14.14 -34.48
CA THR A 135 1.68 -14.90 -33.35
C THR A 135 2.43 -16.20 -33.06
N ALA A 136 3.51 -16.49 -33.80
CA ALA A 136 4.21 -17.78 -33.77
C ALA A 136 4.76 -18.16 -32.38
N LYS A 137 5.05 -17.17 -31.53
CA LYS A 137 5.59 -17.36 -30.18
C LYS A 137 4.62 -16.97 -29.06
N ASP A 138 3.36 -16.71 -29.36
CA ASP A 138 2.38 -16.28 -28.34
C ASP A 138 2.23 -17.31 -27.22
N ALA A 139 2.12 -18.60 -27.57
CA ALA A 139 2.06 -19.67 -26.59
C ALA A 139 3.32 -19.76 -25.69
N LYS A 140 4.49 -19.32 -26.20
CA LYS A 140 5.72 -19.23 -25.40
C LYS A 140 5.66 -18.01 -24.47
N ILE A 141 5.19 -16.86 -24.96
CA ILE A 141 4.99 -15.65 -24.16
C ILE A 141 4.05 -15.93 -22.98
N MET A 142 2.92 -16.58 -23.24
CA MET A 142 1.92 -16.88 -22.20
C MET A 142 2.39 -17.91 -21.16
N LYS A 143 3.47 -18.66 -21.44
CA LYS A 143 4.09 -19.58 -20.47
C LYS A 143 5.17 -18.92 -19.62
N MET A 144 5.59 -17.69 -19.94
CA MET A 144 6.58 -16.96 -19.16
C MET A 144 6.03 -16.58 -17.79
N LYS A 145 6.93 -16.48 -16.80
CA LYS A 145 6.57 -15.89 -15.51
C LYS A 145 6.29 -14.39 -15.70
N LYS A 146 5.32 -13.85 -14.95
CA LYS A 146 4.97 -12.42 -14.95
C LYS A 146 6.18 -11.49 -14.80
N ASN A 147 7.14 -11.85 -13.95
CA ASN A 147 8.41 -11.12 -13.82
C ASN A 147 9.23 -11.09 -15.12
N GLU A 148 9.31 -12.22 -15.84
CA GLU A 148 10.03 -12.28 -17.12
C GLU A 148 9.33 -11.44 -18.19
N VAL A 149 7.99 -11.46 -18.23
CA VAL A 149 7.17 -10.62 -19.12
C VAL A 149 7.48 -9.15 -18.87
N MET A 150 7.44 -8.69 -17.61
CA MET A 150 7.77 -7.32 -17.25
C MET A 150 9.22 -6.94 -17.61
N ASP A 151 10.19 -7.79 -17.26
CA ASP A 151 11.60 -7.51 -17.48
C ASP A 151 11.94 -7.39 -18.99
N ARG A 152 11.30 -8.20 -19.83
CA ARG A 152 11.43 -8.14 -21.29
C ARG A 152 10.76 -6.88 -21.87
N TYR A 153 9.53 -6.58 -21.45
CA TYR A 153 8.79 -5.41 -21.94
C TYR A 153 9.55 -4.12 -21.60
N ILE A 154 10.04 -3.96 -20.36
CA ILE A 154 10.83 -2.79 -19.94
C ILE A 154 12.11 -2.66 -20.77
N LYS A 155 12.79 -3.79 -21.04
CA LYS A 155 14.01 -3.80 -21.85
C LYS A 155 13.76 -3.37 -23.29
N GLU A 156 12.66 -3.80 -23.89
CA GLU A 156 12.27 -3.41 -25.26
C GLU A 156 11.97 -1.91 -25.37
N HIS A 157 11.59 -1.27 -24.26
CA HIS A 157 11.38 0.18 -24.16
C HIS A 157 12.60 0.92 -23.58
N ASP A 158 13.81 0.37 -23.80
CA ASP A 158 15.10 0.97 -23.39
C ASP A 158 15.20 1.36 -21.91
N TYR A 159 14.43 0.69 -21.03
CA TYR A 159 14.36 0.97 -19.60
C TYR A 159 13.84 2.38 -19.26
N ALA A 160 13.10 3.01 -20.17
CA ALA A 160 12.69 4.41 -20.10
C ALA A 160 11.18 4.61 -19.83
N LEU A 161 10.53 3.67 -19.16
CA LEU A 161 9.10 3.78 -18.84
C LEU A 161 8.85 4.86 -17.77
N THR A 162 7.79 5.65 -17.96
CA THR A 162 7.33 6.61 -16.96
C THR A 162 6.69 5.92 -15.76
N GLY A 163 6.54 6.63 -14.63
CA GLY A 163 5.84 6.10 -13.46
C GLY A 163 4.42 5.62 -13.78
N ALA A 164 3.65 6.40 -14.54
CA ALA A 164 2.30 6.04 -14.98
C ALA A 164 2.30 4.78 -15.86
N THR A 165 3.21 4.70 -16.85
CA THR A 165 3.33 3.52 -17.72
C THR A 165 3.69 2.27 -16.93
N ASN A 166 4.59 2.38 -15.93
CA ASN A 166 4.91 1.26 -15.04
C ASN A 166 3.68 0.79 -14.26
N ARG A 167 2.84 1.71 -13.74
CA ARG A 167 1.61 1.33 -13.03
C ARG A 167 0.61 0.62 -13.94
N THR A 168 0.43 1.09 -15.18
CA THR A 168 -0.39 0.39 -16.18
C THR A 168 0.15 -1.01 -16.45
N LEU A 169 1.44 -1.14 -16.72
CA LEU A 169 2.10 -2.43 -16.97
C LEU A 169 1.94 -3.40 -15.78
N ILE A 170 2.06 -2.91 -14.55
CA ILE A 170 1.83 -3.71 -13.34
C ILE A 170 0.39 -4.21 -13.30
N ASN A 171 -0.58 -3.35 -13.59
CA ASN A 171 -1.98 -3.77 -13.60
C ASN A 171 -2.24 -4.83 -14.68
N GLU A 172 -1.75 -4.62 -15.91
CA GLU A 172 -1.97 -5.53 -17.03
C GLU A 172 -1.29 -6.90 -16.83
N ILE A 173 -0.11 -6.95 -16.22
CA ILE A 173 0.62 -8.22 -16.01
C ILE A 173 0.17 -8.92 -14.71
N TYR A 174 0.04 -8.17 -13.62
CA TYR A 174 -0.16 -8.73 -12.28
C TYR A 174 -1.60 -8.65 -11.77
N GLY A 175 -2.46 -7.85 -12.40
CA GLY A 175 -3.81 -7.56 -11.89
C GLY A 175 -3.77 -6.75 -10.59
N VAL A 176 -2.79 -5.86 -10.46
CA VAL A 176 -2.60 -5.02 -9.27
C VAL A 176 -2.79 -3.55 -9.65
N ASN A 177 -3.94 -3.00 -9.26
CA ASN A 177 -4.31 -1.61 -9.54
C ASN A 177 -3.74 -0.65 -8.47
N LEU A 178 -2.50 -0.20 -8.65
CA LEU A 178 -1.82 0.70 -7.70
C LEU A 178 -2.49 2.07 -7.57
N GLU A 179 -3.08 2.58 -8.65
CA GLU A 179 -3.83 3.85 -8.63
C GLU A 179 -5.07 3.72 -7.73
N GLY A 180 -5.83 2.63 -7.92
CA GLY A 180 -6.94 2.25 -7.07
C GLY A 180 -6.49 2.12 -5.62
N ILE A 181 -5.49 1.30 -5.33
CA ILE A 181 -4.97 1.09 -3.96
C ILE A 181 -4.57 2.41 -3.29
N SER A 182 -3.90 3.31 -4.01
CA SER A 182 -3.53 4.63 -3.48
C SER A 182 -4.73 5.51 -3.15
N GLY A 183 -5.85 5.36 -3.87
CA GLY A 183 -7.08 6.11 -3.61
C GLY A 183 -7.90 5.57 -2.43
N LEU A 184 -7.60 4.36 -1.94
CA LEU A 184 -8.34 3.72 -0.85
C LEU A 184 -7.74 3.99 0.53
N GLU A 185 -6.61 4.71 0.59
CA GLU A 185 -6.03 5.09 1.87
C GLU A 185 -7.03 5.93 2.68
N TYR A 186 -7.10 5.67 3.98
CA TYR A 186 -7.99 6.34 4.93
C TYR A 186 -9.49 6.07 4.75
N LEU A 187 -9.89 5.18 3.84
CA LEU A 187 -11.30 4.78 3.69
C LEU A 187 -11.77 3.77 4.75
N GLN A 188 -10.92 3.40 5.71
CA GLN A 188 -11.22 2.41 6.75
C GLN A 188 -11.75 1.08 6.18
N ILE A 189 -11.12 0.62 5.09
CA ILE A 189 -11.41 -0.66 4.45
C ILE A 189 -10.10 -1.44 4.34
N ALA A 190 -10.04 -2.56 5.05
CA ALA A 190 -8.96 -3.53 4.92
C ALA A 190 -9.18 -4.34 3.64
N ILE A 191 -8.10 -4.61 2.90
CA ILE A 191 -8.14 -5.40 1.68
C ILE A 191 -7.07 -6.49 1.75
N TYR A 192 -7.53 -7.74 1.69
CA TYR A 192 -6.68 -8.91 1.52
C TYR A 192 -6.94 -9.54 0.15
N SER A 193 -5.91 -9.65 -0.68
CA SER A 193 -6.05 -10.17 -2.04
C SER A 193 -4.78 -10.92 -2.41
N LYS A 194 -4.91 -11.99 -3.22
CA LYS A 194 -3.76 -12.74 -3.74
C LYS A 194 -2.81 -13.23 -2.64
N GLY A 195 -3.38 -13.60 -1.48
CA GLY A 195 -2.63 -14.16 -0.35
C GLY A 195 -1.78 -13.16 0.42
N GLN A 196 -2.07 -11.85 0.31
CA GLN A 196 -1.34 -10.80 1.01
C GLN A 196 -2.24 -9.61 1.35
N TRP A 197 -1.83 -8.85 2.36
CA TRP A 197 -2.47 -7.59 2.70
C TRP A 197 -2.12 -6.54 1.65
N ILE A 198 -3.15 -5.95 1.04
CA ILE A 198 -2.99 -4.83 0.10
C ILE A 198 -3.12 -3.51 0.85
N ILE A 199 -4.11 -3.44 1.75
CA ILE A 199 -4.34 -2.32 2.66
C ILE A 199 -4.79 -2.91 3.99
N LYS A 200 -4.21 -2.45 5.09
CA LYS A 200 -4.65 -2.80 6.43
C LYS A 200 -4.29 -1.68 7.40
N SER A 201 -5.25 -1.34 8.25
CA SER A 201 -5.14 -0.50 9.42
C SER A 201 -5.92 -1.14 10.56
N ASP A 202 -5.49 -0.91 11.79
CA ASP A 202 -6.22 -1.39 12.97
C ASP A 202 -7.50 -0.57 13.24
N GLN A 203 -7.77 0.45 12.40
CA GLN A 203 -8.98 1.28 12.41
C GLN A 203 -9.89 1.04 11.19
N ASP A 204 -9.62 0.00 10.41
CA ASP A 204 -10.51 -0.37 9.30
C ASP A 204 -11.82 -0.92 9.84
N LEU A 205 -12.95 -0.54 9.25
CA LEU A 205 -14.30 -0.94 9.64
C LEU A 205 -14.75 -2.21 8.91
N PHE A 206 -14.39 -2.33 7.64
CA PHE A 206 -14.76 -3.46 6.81
C PHE A 206 -13.52 -4.17 6.29
N MET A 207 -13.63 -5.47 6.08
CA MET A 207 -12.61 -6.29 5.43
C MET A 207 -13.17 -6.83 4.13
N LEU A 208 -12.48 -6.52 3.03
CA LEU A 208 -12.71 -7.11 1.72
C LEU A 208 -11.62 -8.15 1.46
N THR A 209 -12.02 -9.38 1.19
CA THR A 209 -11.11 -10.47 0.85
C THR A 209 -11.40 -10.98 -0.55
N SER A 210 -10.39 -11.22 -1.37
CA SER A 210 -10.54 -11.95 -2.64
C SER A 210 -9.72 -13.24 -2.64
N SER A 211 -10.18 -14.23 -3.40
CA SER A 211 -9.37 -15.42 -3.69
C SER A 211 -8.09 -15.09 -4.46
N LEU A 212 -7.22 -16.10 -4.56
CA LEU A 212 -5.92 -16.03 -5.22
C LEU A 212 -6.01 -15.74 -6.72
N ASP A 213 -7.09 -16.21 -7.36
CA ASP A 213 -7.37 -16.07 -8.79
C ASP A 213 -8.43 -15.00 -9.08
N ASP A 214 -8.78 -14.19 -8.08
CA ASP A 214 -9.81 -13.14 -8.15
C ASP A 214 -11.20 -13.62 -8.61
N VAL A 215 -11.56 -14.89 -8.38
CA VAL A 215 -12.85 -15.48 -8.84
C VAL A 215 -13.99 -15.20 -7.85
N ASP A 216 -13.64 -14.95 -6.58
CA ASP A 216 -14.59 -14.63 -5.53
C ASP A 216 -14.12 -13.48 -4.64
N VAL A 217 -15.10 -12.87 -3.98
CA VAL A 217 -14.94 -11.73 -3.08
C VAL A 217 -15.82 -11.97 -1.86
N SER A 218 -15.30 -11.72 -0.67
CA SER A 218 -16.06 -11.68 0.56
C SER A 218 -15.89 -10.37 1.30
N ILE A 219 -16.93 -9.99 2.05
CA ILE A 219 -16.97 -8.77 2.85
C ILE A 219 -17.45 -9.12 4.25
N SER A 220 -16.72 -8.66 5.25
CA SER A 220 -17.08 -8.80 6.66
C SER A 220 -16.75 -7.53 7.46
N THR A 221 -17.23 -7.47 8.69
CA THR A 221 -16.84 -6.44 9.66
C THR A 221 -15.51 -6.80 10.32
N THR A 222 -14.81 -5.80 10.84
CA THR A 222 -13.54 -5.98 11.57
C THR A 222 -13.75 -5.92 13.09
N PRO A 223 -12.73 -6.26 13.90
CA PRO A 223 -12.76 -5.99 15.35
C PRO A 223 -12.96 -4.51 15.69
N TYR A 224 -12.43 -3.60 14.88
CA TYR A 224 -12.60 -2.16 15.11
C TYR A 224 -14.04 -1.71 14.86
N PHE A 225 -14.73 -2.27 13.87
CA PHE A 225 -16.17 -2.04 13.68
C PHE A 225 -16.96 -2.39 14.95
N LYS A 226 -16.72 -3.57 15.54
CA LYS A 226 -17.37 -3.96 16.79
C LYS A 226 -17.04 -3.02 17.95
N LYS A 227 -15.79 -2.55 18.03
CA LYS A 227 -15.37 -1.57 19.02
C LYS A 227 -16.14 -0.25 18.91
N VAL A 228 -16.42 0.23 17.70
CA VAL A 228 -17.08 1.53 17.51
C VAL A 228 -18.61 1.45 17.47
N THR A 229 -19.19 0.33 17.02
CA THR A 229 -20.66 0.17 16.90
C THR A 229 -21.29 -0.65 18.02
N GLY A 230 -20.49 -1.42 18.77
CA GLY A 230 -20.98 -2.42 19.72
C GLY A 230 -21.52 -3.70 19.08
N SER A 231 -21.49 -3.82 17.75
CA SER A 231 -22.03 -4.96 17.00
C SER A 231 -21.00 -5.50 16.01
N ASP A 232 -20.98 -6.81 15.80
CA ASP A 232 -20.24 -7.43 14.68
C ASP A 232 -21.10 -7.57 13.41
N GLN A 233 -22.40 -7.28 13.47
CA GLN A 233 -23.30 -7.49 12.34
C GLN A 233 -23.08 -6.48 11.22
N LEU A 234 -23.09 -6.97 9.97
CA LEU A 234 -23.11 -6.10 8.80
C LEU A 234 -24.36 -5.21 8.81
N PRO A 235 -24.24 -3.89 8.49
CA PRO A 235 -25.40 -3.00 8.45
C PRO A 235 -26.50 -3.53 7.52
N PRO A 236 -27.78 -3.54 7.95
CA PRO A 236 -28.86 -4.09 7.13
C PRO A 236 -28.97 -3.45 5.74
N SER A 237 -28.78 -2.12 5.66
CA SER A 237 -28.79 -1.39 4.39
C SER A 237 -27.67 -1.80 3.45
N LEU A 238 -26.46 -2.01 3.98
CA LEU A 238 -25.30 -2.50 3.23
C LEU A 238 -25.54 -3.92 2.72
N LYS A 239 -26.09 -4.78 3.58
CA LYS A 239 -26.47 -6.16 3.23
C LYS A 239 -27.45 -6.17 2.06
N SER A 240 -28.56 -5.42 2.15
CA SER A 240 -29.56 -5.35 1.07
C SER A 240 -28.98 -4.86 -0.26
N GLN A 241 -28.08 -3.87 -0.23
CA GLN A 241 -27.44 -3.36 -1.44
C GLN A 241 -26.53 -4.40 -2.10
N PHE A 242 -25.74 -5.14 -1.32
CA PHE A 242 -24.90 -6.21 -1.86
C PHE A 242 -25.69 -7.42 -2.35
N LEU A 243 -26.77 -7.81 -1.67
CA LEU A 243 -27.67 -8.86 -2.15
C LEU A 243 -28.26 -8.49 -3.53
N ALA A 244 -28.63 -7.22 -3.73
CA ALA A 244 -29.10 -6.73 -5.03
C ALA A 244 -28.02 -6.74 -6.14
N MET A 245 -26.72 -6.73 -5.76
CA MET A 245 -25.59 -6.91 -6.66
C MET A 245 -25.24 -8.38 -6.93
N GLY A 246 -26.00 -9.33 -6.37
CA GLY A 246 -25.78 -10.76 -6.56
C GLY A 246 -24.88 -11.42 -5.52
N PHE A 247 -24.55 -10.74 -4.41
CA PHE A 247 -23.91 -11.40 -3.27
C PHE A 247 -24.92 -12.32 -2.56
N THR A 248 -24.40 -13.34 -1.90
CA THR A 248 -25.12 -14.14 -0.92
C THR A 248 -24.65 -13.77 0.49
N TYR A 249 -25.54 -13.92 1.47
CA TYR A 249 -25.17 -13.75 2.88
C TYR A 249 -25.01 -15.12 3.52
N VAL A 250 -23.89 -15.32 4.21
CA VAL A 250 -23.57 -16.56 4.93
C VAL A 250 -23.71 -16.27 6.42
N GLU A 251 -24.79 -16.78 7.04
CA GLU A 251 -25.15 -16.42 8.41
C GLU A 251 -24.13 -16.90 9.44
N GLU A 252 -23.56 -18.09 9.23
CA GLU A 252 -22.65 -18.74 10.19
C GLU A 252 -21.37 -17.95 10.42
N THR A 253 -20.96 -17.18 9.40
CA THR A 253 -19.71 -16.41 9.39
C THR A 253 -19.95 -14.91 9.27
N ASN A 254 -21.22 -14.48 9.20
CA ASN A 254 -21.64 -13.09 9.04
C ASN A 254 -20.83 -12.37 7.94
N LEU A 255 -20.77 -13.01 6.77
CA LEU A 255 -20.08 -12.47 5.60
C LEU A 255 -21.02 -12.37 4.41
N LEU A 256 -20.76 -11.38 3.57
CA LEU A 256 -21.29 -11.33 2.21
C LEU A 256 -20.28 -12.00 1.29
N TYR A 257 -20.74 -12.90 0.43
CA TYR A 257 -19.92 -13.64 -0.52
C TYR A 257 -20.43 -13.46 -1.95
N TYR A 258 -19.51 -13.25 -2.87
CA TYR A 258 -19.79 -13.26 -4.30
C TYR A 258 -18.77 -14.14 -5.01
N LYS A 259 -19.26 -14.94 -5.95
CA LYS A 259 -18.43 -15.72 -6.86
C LYS A 259 -18.96 -15.53 -8.26
N ASP A 260 -18.06 -15.29 -9.22
CA ASP A 260 -18.44 -15.22 -10.62
C ASP A 260 -19.10 -16.55 -11.05
N PRO A 261 -20.34 -16.54 -11.58
CA PRO A 261 -21.05 -17.78 -11.92
C PRO A 261 -20.38 -18.59 -13.03
N ALA A 262 -19.60 -17.94 -13.90
CA ALA A 262 -18.85 -18.60 -14.97
C ALA A 262 -17.44 -19.03 -14.51
N GLY A 263 -17.06 -18.73 -13.27
CA GLY A 263 -15.75 -19.06 -12.70
C GLY A 263 -14.62 -18.19 -13.25
N HIS A 264 -14.93 -17.06 -13.89
CA HIS A 264 -13.93 -16.12 -14.35
C HIS A 264 -13.46 -15.20 -13.22
N SER A 265 -12.32 -14.53 -13.41
CA SER A 265 -11.92 -13.46 -12.51
C SER A 265 -12.98 -12.33 -12.53
N VAL A 266 -13.35 -11.84 -11.34
CA VAL A 266 -14.29 -10.75 -11.17
C VAL A 266 -13.80 -9.50 -11.93
N PRO A 267 -14.61 -8.89 -12.80
CA PRO A 267 -14.21 -7.71 -13.56
C PRO A 267 -13.87 -6.50 -12.68
N ASP A 268 -12.88 -5.70 -13.10
CA ASP A 268 -12.44 -4.53 -12.34
C ASP A 268 -13.55 -3.48 -12.16
N GLN A 269 -14.45 -3.34 -13.14
CA GLN A 269 -15.62 -2.46 -13.00
C GLN A 269 -16.52 -2.89 -11.84
N PHE A 270 -16.76 -4.19 -11.68
CA PHE A 270 -17.55 -4.74 -10.57
C PHE A 270 -16.82 -4.56 -9.23
N LYS A 271 -15.50 -4.83 -9.18
CA LYS A 271 -14.68 -4.55 -7.99
C LYS A 271 -14.77 -3.08 -7.58
N GLY A 272 -14.73 -2.16 -8.56
CA GLY A 272 -14.91 -0.73 -8.35
C GLY A 272 -16.26 -0.37 -7.73
N GLN A 273 -17.36 -1.00 -8.17
CA GLN A 273 -18.68 -0.82 -7.58
C GLN A 273 -18.75 -1.30 -6.13
N VAL A 274 -18.18 -2.48 -5.85
CA VAL A 274 -18.11 -3.06 -4.51
C VAL A 274 -17.37 -2.13 -3.55
N ILE A 275 -16.18 -1.69 -3.94
CA ILE A 275 -15.36 -0.79 -3.12
C ILE A 275 -16.03 0.57 -2.96
N GLY A 276 -16.62 1.13 -4.03
CA GLY A 276 -17.33 2.40 -3.97
C GLY A 276 -18.52 2.36 -3.01
N LEU A 277 -19.25 1.24 -2.96
CA LEU A 277 -20.35 1.04 -2.03
C LEU A 277 -19.89 0.99 -0.57
N LEU A 278 -18.80 0.27 -0.29
CA LEU A 278 -18.17 0.24 1.02
C LEU A 278 -17.71 1.63 1.45
N ALA A 279 -16.98 2.33 0.57
CA ALA A 279 -16.48 3.67 0.83
C ALA A 279 -17.62 4.65 1.14
N LYS A 280 -18.70 4.61 0.35
CA LYS A 280 -19.90 5.41 0.59
C LYS A 280 -20.50 5.09 1.96
N THR A 281 -20.55 3.82 2.35
CA THR A 281 -21.08 3.41 3.66
C THR A 281 -20.22 3.93 4.81
N VAL A 282 -18.90 3.82 4.70
CA VAL A 282 -17.95 4.39 5.67
C VAL A 282 -18.19 5.89 5.84
N VAL A 283 -18.18 6.64 4.74
CA VAL A 283 -18.33 8.10 4.77
C VAL A 283 -19.69 8.53 5.31
N THR A 284 -20.78 7.86 4.92
CA THR A 284 -22.13 8.30 5.29
C THR A 284 -22.54 7.89 6.70
N GLN A 285 -21.99 6.80 7.25
CA GLN A 285 -22.45 6.24 8.52
C GLN A 285 -21.43 6.32 9.66
N TYR A 286 -20.14 6.40 9.35
CA TYR A 286 -19.08 6.21 10.35
C TYR A 286 -18.04 7.33 10.41
N GLN A 287 -17.86 8.09 9.32
CA GLN A 287 -17.03 9.30 9.32
C GLN A 287 -17.93 10.53 9.34
N LYS A 288 -18.10 11.15 10.51
CA LYS A 288 -18.78 12.45 10.66
C LYS A 288 -17.75 13.54 10.89
#